data_AF-A0A7S1EGV4-F1
#
_entry.id   AF-A0A7S1EGV4-F1
#
_cell.length_a   1.000
_cell.length_b   1.000
_cell.length_c   1.000
_cell.angle_alpha   90.00
_cell.angle_beta   90.00
_cell.angle_gamma   90.00
#
_symmetry.space_group_name_H-M   'P 1'
#
loop_
_entity.id
_entity.type
_entity.pdbx_description
1 polymer ?
#
loop_
_entity_poly.entity_id
_entity_poly.type
_entity_poly.pdbx_seq_one_letter_code
_entity_poly.pdbx_strand_id
1 'polypeptide(L)'
;KEWLLESLRIFKIGYGENHANVVAALSNLGSLAQKQGDMDTMLAMYKQTLRIIPKIFGNKSKQMALSLMSIGTAHSGQGQYDLAMAKFKEALSMHKKLSGEDNKD
;
A
#
# COMPACT_ATOMS: atom_id res chain seq x y z
N LYS A 1 -10.90 5.44 13.21
CA LYS A 1 -10.42 6.24 12.06
C LYS A 1 -9.73 7.52 12.55
N GLU A 2 -10.33 8.27 13.48
CA GLU A 2 -9.75 9.52 14.04
C GLU A 2 -8.35 9.34 14.67
N TRP A 3 -8.15 8.34 15.53
CA TRP A 3 -6.84 8.08 16.14
C TRP A 3 -5.73 7.76 15.13
N LEU A 4 -6.05 7.11 14.01
CA LEU A 4 -5.09 6.83 12.94
C LEU A 4 -4.74 8.08 12.15
N LEU A 5 -5.70 8.98 11.92
CA LEU A 5 -5.45 10.27 11.27
C LEU A 5 -4.59 11.18 12.16
N GLU A 6 -4.85 11.17 13.46
CA GLU A 6 -4.03 11.90 14.42
C GLU A 6 -2.62 11.35 14.52
N SER A 7 -2.48 10.02 14.62
CA SER A 7 -1.18 9.34 14.57
C SER A 7 -0.41 9.68 13.28
N LEU A 8 -1.07 9.67 12.12
CA LEU A 8 -0.45 10.06 10.85
C LEU A 8 0.04 11.52 10.88
N ARG A 9 -0.76 12.45 11.41
CA ARG A 9 -0.39 13.86 11.56
C ARG A 9 0.84 14.01 12.45
N ILE A 10 0.81 13.41 13.64
CA ILE A 10 1.93 13.46 14.59
C ILE A 10 3.20 12.90 13.95
N PHE A 11 3.12 11.75 13.26
CA PHE A 11 4.29 11.17 12.61
C PHE A 11 4.84 12.02 11.47
N LYS A 12 3.98 12.67 10.67
CA LYS A 12 4.42 13.59 9.62
C LYS A 12 5.13 14.82 10.20
N ILE A 13 4.66 15.36 11.32
CA ILE A 13 5.27 16.51 11.99
C ILE A 13 6.61 16.11 12.62
N GLY A 14 6.64 14.99 13.36
CA GLY A 14 7.83 14.58 14.12
C GLY A 14 8.94 13.98 13.27
N TYR A 15 8.61 13.23 12.22
CA TYR A 15 9.58 12.45 11.44
C TYR A 15 9.65 12.87 9.95
N GLY A 16 8.76 13.75 9.49
CA GLY A 16 8.61 14.11 8.09
C GLY A 16 7.80 13.09 7.28
N GLU A 17 7.49 13.44 6.02
CA GLU A 17 6.62 12.62 5.17
C GLU A 17 7.22 11.27 4.74
N ASN A 18 8.54 11.15 4.73
CA ASN A 18 9.24 9.94 4.26
C ASN A 18 9.77 9.11 5.44
N HIS A 19 8.88 8.70 6.34
CA HIS A 19 9.24 7.90 7.52
C HIS A 19 8.44 6.59 7.63
N ALA A 20 9.07 5.55 8.20
CA ALA A 20 8.48 4.22 8.35
C ALA A 20 7.14 4.23 9.10
N ASN A 21 7.04 5.07 10.15
CA ASN A 21 5.81 5.24 10.92
C ASN A 21 4.68 5.88 10.09
N VAL A 22 5.01 6.80 9.16
CA VAL A 22 4.03 7.39 8.23
C VAL A 22 3.50 6.31 7.28
N VAL A 23 4.38 5.46 6.74
CA VAL A 23 3.99 4.32 5.90
C VAL A 23 3.06 3.35 6.64
N ALA A 24 3.38 3.01 7.89
CA ALA A 24 2.56 2.12 8.70
C ALA A 24 1.17 2.73 8.96
N ALA A 25 1.11 4.01 9.35
CA ALA A 25 -0.15 4.71 9.60
C ALA A 25 -1.03 4.80 8.34
N LEU A 26 -0.46 5.16 7.19
CA LEU A 26 -1.17 5.17 5.89
C LEU A 26 -1.72 3.79 5.54
N SER A 27 -0.91 2.74 5.70
CA SER A 27 -1.34 1.36 5.38
C SER A 27 -2.51 0.91 6.26
N ASN A 28 -2.47 1.25 7.55
CA ASN A 28 -3.55 0.94 8.49
C ASN A 28 -4.84 1.72 8.17
N LEU A 29 -4.72 3.00 7.79
CA LEU A 29 -5.85 3.80 7.32
C LEU A 29 -6.46 3.21 6.05
N GLY A 30 -5.63 2.80 5.10
CA GLY A 30 -6.07 2.15 3.86
C GLY A 30 -6.84 0.85 4.15
N SER A 31 -6.31 0.00 5.03
CA SER A 31 -6.97 -1.25 5.41
C SER A 31 -8.29 -1.02 6.15
N LEU A 32 -8.34 -0.04 7.06
CA LEU A 32 -9.58 0.32 7.75
C LEU A 32 -10.63 0.84 6.75
N ALA A 33 -10.24 1.72 5.84
CA ALA A 33 -11.12 2.25 4.80
C ALA A 33 -11.68 1.12 3.90
N GLN A 34 -10.84 0.14 3.52
CA GLN A 34 -11.29 -1.04 2.80
C GLN A 34 -12.39 -1.80 3.55
N LYS A 35 -12.19 -2.07 4.85
CA LYS A 35 -13.18 -2.78 5.68
C LYS A 35 -14.49 -2.01 5.84
N GLN A 36 -14.44 -0.68 5.71
CA GLN A 36 -15.60 0.21 5.77
C GLN A 36 -16.28 0.41 4.40
N GLY A 37 -15.72 -0.13 3.31
CA GLY A 37 -16.20 0.10 1.95
C GLY A 37 -15.86 1.48 1.38
N ASP A 38 -15.06 2.29 2.09
CA ASP A 38 -14.60 3.62 1.66
C ASP A 38 -13.41 3.46 0.69
N MET A 39 -13.75 3.12 -0.56
CA MET A 39 -12.77 2.80 -1.60
C MET A 39 -11.91 4.02 -1.98
N ASP A 40 -12.45 5.24 -1.93
CA ASP A 40 -11.72 6.45 -2.27
C ASP A 40 -10.62 6.75 -1.25
N THR A 41 -10.95 6.71 0.05
CA THR A 41 -9.95 6.86 1.10
C THR A 41 -8.93 5.73 1.02
N MET A 42 -9.37 4.50 0.80
CA MET A 42 -8.48 3.35 0.66
C MET A 42 -7.47 3.57 -0.49
N LEU A 43 -7.93 3.99 -1.67
CA LEU A 43 -7.08 4.24 -2.83
C LEU A 43 -6.09 5.37 -2.55
N ALA A 44 -6.54 6.46 -1.93
CA ALA A 44 -5.69 7.59 -1.58
C ALA A 44 -4.56 7.19 -0.62
N MET A 45 -4.88 6.42 0.42
CA MET A 45 -3.90 5.98 1.42
C MET A 45 -2.87 5.03 0.81
N TYR A 46 -3.29 3.99 0.08
CA TYR A 46 -2.35 3.05 -0.54
C TYR A 46 -1.51 3.69 -1.65
N LYS A 47 -2.05 4.64 -2.43
CA LYS A 47 -1.26 5.42 -3.39
C LYS A 47 -0.18 6.26 -2.70
N GLN A 48 -0.50 6.91 -1.58
CA GLN A 48 0.51 7.63 -0.79
C GLN A 48 1.57 6.67 -0.23
N THR A 49 1.16 5.52 0.29
CA THR A 49 2.07 4.46 0.76
C THR A 49 3.05 4.04 -0.34
N LEU A 50 2.57 3.76 -1.55
CA LEU A 50 3.41 3.36 -2.70
C LEU A 50 4.38 4.46 -3.16
N ARG A 51 4.05 5.74 -2.96
CA ARG A 51 4.94 6.87 -3.25
C ARG A 51 6.11 6.98 -2.26
N ILE A 52 5.87 6.58 -1.01
CA ILE A 52 6.80 6.79 0.10
C ILE A 52 7.70 5.58 0.33
N ILE A 53 7.17 4.35 0.27
CA ILE A 53 7.94 3.14 0.56
C ILE A 53 9.27 3.06 -0.22
N PRO A 54 9.31 3.30 -1.55
CA PRO A 54 10.55 3.24 -2.31
C PRO A 54 11.67 4.12 -1.77
N LYS A 55 11.33 5.25 -1.15
CA LYS A 55 12.28 6.22 -0.59
C LYS A 55 12.87 5.76 0.74
N ILE A 56 12.22 4.83 1.44
CA ILE A 56 12.60 4.40 2.79
C ILE A 56 13.21 3.00 2.76
N PHE A 57 12.56 2.08 2.05
CA PHE A 57 12.88 0.65 2.06
C PHE A 57 13.42 0.14 0.73
N GLY A 58 13.58 1.04 -0.26
CA GLY A 58 13.86 0.66 -1.65
C GLY A 58 12.64 0.02 -2.34
N ASN A 59 12.85 -0.44 -3.57
CA ASN A 59 11.78 -0.89 -4.48
C ASN A 59 11.22 -2.30 -4.16
N LYS A 60 11.50 -2.85 -2.98
CA LYS A 60 11.15 -4.23 -2.61
C LYS A 60 10.72 -4.27 -1.14
N SER A 61 9.41 -4.24 -0.90
CA SER A 61 8.86 -4.36 0.45
C SER A 61 7.53 -5.10 0.45
N LYS A 62 7.32 -5.94 1.47
CA LYS A 62 6.05 -6.63 1.71
C LYS A 62 4.88 -5.65 1.77
N GLN A 63 5.09 -4.45 2.31
CA GLN A 63 4.07 -3.40 2.40
C GLN A 63 3.68 -2.84 1.02
N MET A 64 4.60 -2.78 0.05
CA MET A 64 4.25 -2.38 -1.32
C MET A 64 3.39 -3.46 -1.99
N ALA A 65 3.77 -4.73 -1.86
CA ALA A 65 2.98 -5.83 -2.42
C ALA A 65 1.55 -5.85 -1.85
N LEU A 66 1.40 -5.66 -0.54
CA LEU A 66 0.08 -5.55 0.10
C LEU A 66 -0.72 -4.35 -0.42
N SER A 67 -0.08 -3.18 -0.56
CA SER A 67 -0.74 -1.98 -1.08
C SER A 67 -1.22 -2.18 -2.53
N LEU A 68 -0.40 -2.82 -3.36
CA LEU A 68 -0.75 -3.17 -4.74
C LEU A 68 -1.92 -4.15 -4.80
N MET A 69 -1.91 -5.18 -3.95
CA MET A 69 -3.03 -6.14 -3.86
C MET A 69 -4.33 -5.44 -3.47
N SER A 70 -4.31 -4.57 -2.46
CA SER A 70 -5.52 -3.85 -2.04
C SER A 70 -6.07 -2.93 -3.13
N ILE A 71 -5.20 -2.25 -3.89
CA ILE A 71 -5.61 -1.46 -5.06
C ILE A 71 -6.23 -2.37 -6.14
N GLY A 72 -5.63 -3.54 -6.38
CA GLY A 72 -6.18 -4.53 -7.30
C GLY A 72 -7.58 -5.01 -6.90
N THR A 73 -7.79 -5.31 -5.61
CA THR A 73 -9.10 -5.67 -5.07
C THR A 73 -10.13 -4.56 -5.27
N ALA A 74 -9.76 -3.30 -5.06
CA ALA A 74 -10.68 -2.18 -5.26
C ALA A 74 -11.08 -2.02 -6.74
N HIS A 75 -10.13 -2.11 -7.67
CA HIS A 75 -10.44 -2.10 -9.10
C HIS A 75 -11.35 -3.28 -9.51
N SER A 76 -11.12 -4.48 -8.96
CA SER A 76 -11.98 -5.64 -9.20
C SER A 76 -13.41 -5.41 -8.73
N GLY A 77 -13.60 -4.84 -7.53
CA GLY A 77 -14.91 -4.48 -7.00
C GLY A 77 -15.65 -3.41 -7.82
N GLN A 78 -14.92 -2.61 -8.60
CA GLN A 78 -15.47 -1.60 -9.53
C GLN A 78 -15.67 -2.14 -10.96
N GLY A 79 -15.43 -3.44 -11.22
CA GLY A 79 -15.51 -4.04 -12.55
C GLY A 79 -14.34 -3.69 -13.48
N GLN A 80 -13.29 -3.04 -12.96
CA GLN A 80 -12.11 -2.63 -13.73
C GLN A 80 -11.06 -3.75 -13.72
N TYR A 81 -11.40 -4.89 -14.32
CA TYR A 81 -10.61 -6.12 -14.22
C TYR A 81 -9.20 -6.01 -14.80
N ASP A 82 -9.00 -5.23 -15.86
CA ASP A 82 -7.67 -5.04 -16.46
C ASP A 82 -6.72 -4.30 -15.50
N LEU A 83 -7.20 -3.25 -14.85
CA LEU A 83 -6.45 -2.50 -13.83
C LEU A 83 -6.18 -3.37 -12.61
N ALA A 84 -7.17 -4.17 -12.18
CA ALA A 84 -7.00 -5.11 -11.08
C ALA A 84 -5.91 -6.14 -11.39
N MET A 85 -5.97 -6.76 -12.56
CA MET A 85 -5.02 -7.78 -12.99
C MET A 85 -3.61 -7.21 -13.12
N ALA A 86 -3.44 -5.99 -13.66
CA ALA A 86 -2.15 -5.33 -13.70
C ALA A 86 -1.55 -5.16 -12.30
N LYS A 87 -2.36 -4.73 -11.32
CA LYS A 87 -1.90 -4.52 -9.94
C LYS A 87 -1.57 -5.83 -9.21
N PHE A 88 -2.34 -6.89 -9.44
CA PHE A 88 -2.04 -8.21 -8.90
C PHE A 88 -0.76 -8.80 -9.50
N LYS A 89 -0.53 -8.65 -10.82
CA LYS A 89 0.73 -9.08 -11.46
C LYS A 89 1.94 -8.35 -10.89
N GLU A 90 1.83 -7.04 -10.67
CA GLU A 90 2.88 -6.23 -10.05
C GLU A 90 3.20 -6.71 -8.63
N ALA A 91 2.15 -6.95 -7.81
CA ALA A 91 2.31 -7.48 -6.46
C ALA A 91 2.95 -8.88 -6.43
N LEU A 92 2.53 -9.77 -7.34
CA LEU A 92 3.06 -11.12 -7.47
C LEU A 92 4.54 -11.12 -7.89
N SER A 93 4.91 -10.31 -8.88
CA SER A 93 6.32 -10.16 -9.29
C SER A 93 7.19 -9.68 -8.12
N MET A 94 6.68 -8.75 -7.31
CA MET A 94 7.39 -8.29 -6.12
C MET A 94 7.50 -9.39 -5.05
N HIS A 95 6.44 -10.18 -4.85
CA HIS A 95 6.46 -11.29 -3.90
C HIS A 95 7.50 -12.35 -4.28
N LYS A 96 7.54 -12.76 -5.56
CA LYS A 96 8.56 -13.69 -6.09
C LYS A 96 9.99 -13.19 -5.91
N LYS A 97 10.19 -11.88 -6.11
CA LYS A 97 11.49 -11.22 -5.86
C LYS A 97 11.88 -11.20 -4.39
N LEU A 98 10.91 -11.12 -3.47
CA LEU A 98 11.13 -11.12 -2.02
C LEU A 98 11.35 -12.54 -1.47
N SER A 99 10.69 -13.56 -2.03
CA SER A 99 10.84 -14.97 -1.64
C SER A 99 12.12 -15.62 -2.17
N GLY A 100 12.89 -14.92 -3.01
CA GLY A 100 14.07 -15.47 -3.68
C GLY A 100 13.72 -16.49 -4.77
N GLU A 101 12.44 -16.63 -5.12
CA GLU A 101 11.98 -17.53 -6.18
C GLU A 101 12.33 -17.01 -7.58
N ASP A 102 12.69 -15.73 -7.72
CA ASP A 102 13.27 -15.17 -8.95
C ASP A 102 14.70 -15.68 -9.23
N ASN A 103 15.36 -16.31 -8.24
CA ASN A 103 16.72 -16.87 -8.35
C ASN A 103 16.73 -18.41 -8.41
N LYS A 104 15.58 -19.05 -8.63
CA LYS A 104 15.49 -20.51 -8.87
C LYS A 104 15.40 -20.78 -10.37
N ASP A 105 16.43 -20.40 -11.10
CA ASP A 105 16.71 -20.89 -12.46
C ASP A 105 18.14 -21.46 -12.49
#